data_AF-S3IF94-F1
#
_entry.id   AF-S3IF94-F1
#
_cell.length_a   1.000
_cell.length_b   1.000
_cell.length_c   1.000
_cell.angle_alpha   90.00
_cell.angle_beta   90.00
_cell.angle_gamma   90.00
#
_symmetry.space_group_name_H-M   'P 1'
#
loop_
_entity.id
_entity.type
_entity.pdbx_description
1 polymer ?
#
loop_
_entity_poly.entity_id
_entity_poly.type
_entity_poly.pdbx_seq_one_letter_code
_entity_poly.pdbx_strand_id
1 'polypeptide(L)'
;MFDTKIAIVLRNNLASWQKLNVTAFLMSGIAGQHPEMIGEAYKDRAGNLYNPLSIQPIIVLSAEDETMSAIHRRSLERGVTSSLFIEEMFATGHDVANRAVFAEYAPDDAKVVGIAIRAEKKIVDKITKGATMHQ
;
A
#
# COMPACT_ATOMS: atom_id res chain seq x y z
N MET A 1 16.88 13.60 -3.13
CA MET A 1 15.77 13.42 -4.10
C MET A 1 15.75 11.94 -4.47
N PHE A 2 14.59 11.28 -4.45
CA PHE A 2 14.50 9.82 -4.71
C PHE A 2 14.20 9.54 -6.18
N ASP A 3 14.78 8.49 -6.75
CA ASP A 3 14.41 8.00 -8.10
C ASP A 3 13.09 7.24 -8.09
N THR A 4 12.75 6.67 -6.93
CA THR A 4 11.51 5.94 -6.68
C THR A 4 10.40 6.86 -6.16
N LYS A 5 9.18 6.32 -6.17
CA LYS A 5 7.97 6.92 -5.59
C LYS A 5 7.25 5.85 -4.78
N ILE A 6 6.63 6.26 -3.68
CA ILE A 6 5.74 5.39 -2.89
C ILE A 6 4.32 5.89 -3.07
N ALA A 7 3.42 5.01 -3.49
CA ALA A 7 2.01 5.31 -3.63
C ALA A 7 1.16 4.23 -2.96
N ILE A 8 0.13 4.67 -2.25
CA ILE A 8 -0.94 3.84 -1.71
C ILE A 8 -2.21 4.20 -2.44
N VAL A 9 -2.94 3.22 -2.96
CA VAL A 9 -4.27 3.42 -3.57
C VAL A 9 -5.28 2.64 -2.76
N LEU A 10 -6.32 3.32 -2.28
CA LEU A 10 -7.39 2.74 -1.49
C LEU A 10 -8.69 2.74 -2.28
N ARG A 11 -9.50 1.70 -2.13
CA ARG A 11 -10.85 1.71 -2.69
C ARG A 11 -11.69 2.81 -2.03
N ASN A 12 -12.39 3.58 -2.84
CA ASN A 12 -13.00 4.84 -2.41
C ASN A 12 -14.20 4.67 -1.44
N ASN A 13 -14.92 3.55 -1.52
CA ASN A 13 -16.12 3.23 -0.74
C ASN A 13 -15.87 2.67 0.67
N LEU A 14 -14.60 2.56 1.09
CA LEU A 14 -14.25 2.10 2.44
C LEU A 14 -14.61 3.13 3.51
N ALA A 15 -15.03 2.65 4.67
CA ALA A 15 -15.16 3.49 5.86
C ALA A 15 -13.78 4.08 6.26
N SER A 16 -13.76 5.25 6.89
CA SER A 16 -12.50 5.94 7.24
C SER A 16 -11.56 5.07 8.10
N TRP A 17 -12.11 4.29 9.04
CA TRP A 17 -11.29 3.40 9.86
C TRP A 17 -10.69 2.24 9.06
N GLN A 18 -11.41 1.72 8.05
CA GLN A 18 -10.90 0.69 7.16
C GLN A 18 -9.75 1.22 6.30
N LYS A 19 -9.89 2.45 5.78
CA LYS A 19 -8.82 3.14 5.02
C LYS A 19 -7.54 3.27 5.84
N LEU A 20 -7.65 3.69 7.10
CA LEU A 20 -6.51 3.81 8.02
C LEU A 20 -5.88 2.45 8.32
N ASN A 21 -6.69 1.43 8.60
CA ASN A 21 -6.22 0.07 8.86
C ASN A 21 -5.46 -0.51 7.67
N VAL A 22 -6.07 -0.47 6.48
CA VAL A 22 -5.46 -0.96 5.23
C VAL A 22 -4.16 -0.20 4.94
N THR A 23 -4.16 1.13 5.07
CA THR A 23 -2.93 1.93 4.91
C THR A 23 -1.80 1.47 5.81
N ALA A 24 -2.09 1.17 7.09
CA ALA A 24 -1.09 0.70 8.04
C ALA A 24 -0.50 -0.66 7.65
N PHE A 25 -1.34 -1.63 7.26
CA PHE A 25 -0.89 -2.94 6.78
C PHE A 25 -0.06 -2.83 5.49
N LEU A 26 -0.51 -2.01 4.54
CA LEU A 26 0.18 -1.86 3.27
C LEU A 26 1.57 -1.23 3.45
N MET A 27 1.68 -0.22 4.31
CA MET A 27 2.97 0.44 4.60
C MET A 27 3.93 -0.45 5.39
N SER A 28 3.44 -1.37 6.24
CA SER A 28 4.32 -2.33 6.90
C SER A 28 4.98 -3.27 5.89
N GLY A 29 4.24 -3.71 4.86
CA GLY A 29 4.80 -4.48 3.75
C GLY A 29 5.86 -3.71 2.95
N ILE A 30 5.62 -2.42 2.65
CA ILE A 30 6.59 -1.58 1.94
C ILE A 30 7.86 -1.38 2.76
N ALA A 31 7.73 -1.07 4.06
CA ALA A 31 8.88 -0.91 4.96
C ALA A 31 9.66 -2.23 5.15
N GLY A 32 8.96 -3.37 5.21
CA GLY A 32 9.58 -4.68 5.30
C GLY A 32 10.32 -5.10 4.03
N GLN A 33 9.78 -4.72 2.86
CA GLN A 33 10.42 -4.97 1.55
C GLN A 33 11.62 -4.05 1.31
N HIS A 34 11.58 -2.82 1.83
CA HIS A 34 12.58 -1.79 1.60
C HIS A 34 13.10 -1.17 2.90
N PRO A 35 13.81 -1.92 3.77
CA PRO A 35 14.29 -1.40 5.05
C PRO A 35 15.15 -0.14 4.91
N GLU A 36 15.81 0.07 3.76
CA GLU A 36 16.65 1.25 3.49
C GLU A 36 15.89 2.58 3.45
N MET A 37 14.55 2.55 3.40
CA MET A 37 13.73 3.76 3.46
C MET A 37 13.51 4.28 4.88
N ILE A 38 13.89 3.52 5.91
CA ILE A 38 13.75 3.92 7.31
C ILE A 38 14.98 4.72 7.71
N GLY A 39 14.75 5.95 8.19
CA GLY A 39 15.83 6.87 8.56
C GLY A 39 16.37 6.66 9.97
N GLU A 40 16.81 7.76 10.58
CA GLU A 40 17.29 7.78 11.96
C GLU A 40 16.18 8.03 12.97
N ALA A 41 16.41 7.60 14.22
CA ALA A 41 15.47 7.82 15.32
C ALA A 41 15.20 9.32 15.51
N TYR A 42 13.93 9.67 15.68
CA TYR A 42 13.54 11.04 16.00
C TYR A 42 13.88 11.32 17.46
N LYS A 43 14.36 12.53 17.74
CA LYS A 43 14.70 12.96 19.09
C LYS A 43 14.02 14.30 19.39
N ASP A 44 13.25 14.37 20.47
CA ASP A 44 12.66 15.63 20.90
C ASP A 44 13.68 16.53 21.62
N ARG A 45 13.25 17.74 21.99
CA ARG A 45 14.09 18.70 22.72
C ARG A 45 14.50 18.20 24.12
N ALA A 46 13.72 17.33 24.75
CA ALA A 46 14.00 16.78 26.07
C ALA A 46 14.96 15.58 26.01
N GLY A 47 15.23 15.06 24.82
CA GLY A 47 16.12 13.94 24.57
C GLY A 47 15.44 12.58 24.52
N ASN A 48 14.10 12.52 24.52
CA ASN A 48 13.37 11.28 24.30
C ASN A 48 13.55 10.81 22.86
N LEU A 49 13.71 9.49 22.67
CA LEU A 49 13.82 8.86 21.36
C LEU A 49 12.47 8.30 20.92
N TYR A 50 12.21 8.39 19.62
CA TYR A 50 11.03 7.86 18.94
C TYR A 50 11.48 7.02 17.74
N ASN A 51 10.58 6.21 17.21
CA ASN A 51 10.88 5.36 16.07
C ASN A 51 11.39 6.18 14.87
N PRO A 52 12.38 5.66 14.12
CA PRO A 52 12.67 6.18 12.80
C PRO A 52 11.46 6.00 11.88
N LEU A 53 11.27 6.95 10.97
CA LEU A 53 10.19 6.93 10.00
C LEU A 53 10.75 6.91 8.57
N SER A 54 9.85 6.77 7.59
CA SER A 54 10.20 6.85 6.18
C SER A 54 10.91 8.17 5.87
N ILE A 55 12.08 8.10 5.23
CA ILE A 55 12.75 9.26 4.65
C ILE A 55 12.12 9.69 3.32
N GLN A 56 11.31 8.82 2.72
CA GLN A 56 10.67 9.04 1.42
C GLN A 56 9.20 9.45 1.59
N PRO A 57 8.72 10.50 0.89
CA PRO A 57 7.30 10.86 0.90
C PRO A 57 6.41 9.75 0.36
N ILE A 58 5.21 9.64 0.94
CA ILE A 58 4.18 8.66 0.57
C ILE A 58 2.97 9.43 0.05
N ILE A 59 2.50 9.11 -1.15
CA ILE A 59 1.24 9.66 -1.67
C ILE A 59 0.10 8.68 -1.41
N VAL A 60 -1.08 9.21 -1.05
CA VAL A 60 -2.29 8.42 -0.85
C VAL A 60 -3.31 8.82 -1.91
N LEU A 61 -3.80 7.82 -2.62
CA LEU A 61 -4.73 7.94 -3.72
C LEU A 61 -6.00 7.12 -3.42
N SER A 62 -7.07 7.41 -4.15
CA SER A 62 -8.31 6.64 -4.13
C SER A 62 -8.76 6.23 -5.53
N ALA A 63 -9.45 5.11 -5.64
CA ALA A 63 -10.00 4.61 -6.90
C ALA A 63 -11.28 3.78 -6.69
N GLU A 64 -12.08 3.64 -7.75
CA GLU A 64 -13.22 2.72 -7.84
C GLU A 64 -12.75 1.29 -8.16
N ASP A 65 -13.65 0.31 -8.00
CA ASP A 65 -13.36 -1.13 -8.13
C ASP A 65 -12.65 -1.48 -9.46
N GLU A 66 -13.15 -1.02 -10.60
CA GLU A 66 -12.55 -1.33 -11.91
C GLU A 66 -11.14 -0.76 -12.04
N THR A 67 -10.92 0.42 -11.46
CA THR A 67 -9.59 1.06 -11.46
C THR A 67 -8.65 0.34 -10.51
N MET A 68 -9.11 -0.13 -9.34
CA MET A 68 -8.31 -0.95 -8.42
C MET A 68 -7.85 -2.25 -9.09
N SER A 69 -8.74 -2.97 -9.78
CA SER A 69 -8.38 -4.19 -10.52
C SER A 69 -7.37 -3.89 -11.64
N ALA A 70 -7.54 -2.79 -12.36
CA ALA A 70 -6.59 -2.39 -13.39
C ALA A 70 -5.21 -2.02 -12.83
N ILE A 71 -5.15 -1.36 -11.66
CA ILE A 71 -3.90 -1.02 -10.98
C ILE A 71 -3.19 -2.30 -10.51
N HIS A 72 -3.93 -3.24 -9.91
CA HIS A 72 -3.39 -4.53 -9.50
C HIS A 72 -2.81 -5.31 -10.69
N ARG A 73 -3.56 -5.43 -11.80
CA ARG A 73 -3.05 -6.11 -13.00
C ARG A 73 -1.77 -5.44 -13.54
N ARG A 74 -1.73 -4.10 -13.59
CA ARG A 74 -0.55 -3.36 -14.07
C ARG A 74 0.67 -3.51 -13.17
N SER A 75 0.51 -3.71 -11.85
CA SER A 75 1.67 -3.95 -10.98
C SER A 75 2.31 -5.31 -11.31
N LEU A 76 1.48 -6.34 -11.50
CA LEU A 76 1.92 -7.68 -11.91
C LEU A 76 2.56 -7.68 -13.31
N GLU A 77 1.91 -7.08 -14.32
CA GLU A 77 2.43 -6.97 -15.69
C GLU A 77 3.81 -6.29 -15.76
N ARG A 78 4.12 -5.43 -14.79
CA ARG A 78 5.40 -4.71 -14.68
C ARG A 78 6.40 -5.36 -13.75
N GLY A 79 6.08 -6.52 -13.18
CA GLY A 79 6.96 -7.25 -12.26
C GLY A 79 7.21 -6.52 -10.95
N VAL A 80 6.28 -5.66 -10.51
CA VAL A 80 6.41 -4.90 -9.27
C VAL A 80 5.69 -5.63 -8.15
N THR A 81 6.46 -6.22 -7.23
CA THR A 81 5.91 -6.80 -6.00
C THR A 81 5.34 -5.70 -5.11
N SER A 82 4.02 -5.70 -4.93
CA SER A 82 3.26 -4.71 -4.16
C SER A 82 2.74 -5.30 -2.85
N SER A 83 2.56 -4.46 -1.82
CA SER A 83 1.66 -4.80 -0.71
C SER A 83 0.22 -4.75 -1.21
N LEU A 84 -0.59 -5.76 -0.87
CA LEU A 84 -1.97 -5.88 -1.35
C LEU A 84 -2.90 -6.30 -0.20
N PHE A 85 -4.11 -5.75 -0.16
CA PHE A 85 -5.14 -6.09 0.81
C PHE A 85 -6.46 -6.32 0.06
N ILE A 86 -7.12 -7.45 0.31
CA ILE A 86 -8.42 -7.81 -0.27
C ILE A 86 -9.54 -7.72 0.77
N GLU A 87 -10.78 -7.55 0.33
CA GLU A 87 -11.95 -7.32 1.18
C GLU A 87 -12.15 -8.41 2.23
N GLU A 88 -11.94 -9.67 1.86
CA GLU A 88 -12.17 -10.83 2.70
C GLU A 88 -11.24 -10.89 3.92
N MET A 89 -10.08 -10.24 3.85
CA MET A 89 -9.16 -10.13 4.99
C MET A 89 -9.75 -9.32 6.15
N PHE A 90 -10.78 -8.50 5.94
CA PHE A 90 -11.49 -7.83 7.04
C PHE A 90 -12.26 -8.81 7.95
N ALA A 91 -12.60 -10.00 7.45
CA ALA A 91 -13.32 -11.01 8.21
C ALA A 91 -12.43 -11.83 9.15
N THR A 92 -11.10 -11.66 9.08
CA THR A 92 -10.14 -12.40 9.91
C THR A 92 -9.33 -11.47 10.81
N GLY A 93 -8.73 -12.03 11.86
CA GLY A 93 -7.97 -11.26 12.87
C GLY A 93 -6.49 -11.64 12.97
N HIS A 94 -5.98 -12.58 12.16
CA HIS A 94 -4.61 -13.05 12.28
C HIS A 94 -3.98 -13.42 10.92
N ASP A 95 -2.66 -13.24 10.82
CA ASP A 95 -1.88 -13.39 9.58
C ASP A 95 -2.15 -14.71 8.84
N VAL A 96 -2.14 -15.84 9.56
CA VAL A 96 -2.33 -17.16 8.93
C VAL A 96 -3.68 -17.27 8.23
N ALA A 97 -4.76 -16.73 8.80
CA ALA A 97 -6.08 -16.75 8.16
C ALA A 97 -6.15 -15.74 7.00
N ASN A 98 -5.56 -14.55 7.17
CA ASN A 98 -5.46 -13.57 6.09
C ASN A 98 -4.75 -14.14 4.86
N ARG A 99 -3.63 -14.84 5.05
CA ARG A 99 -2.91 -15.48 3.94
C ARG A 99 -3.67 -16.66 3.35
N ALA A 100 -4.37 -17.45 4.16
CA ALA A 100 -5.20 -18.55 3.67
C ALA A 100 -6.33 -18.03 2.78
N VAL A 101 -7.12 -17.06 3.25
CA VAL A 101 -8.22 -16.48 2.45
C VAL A 101 -7.70 -15.73 1.23
N PHE A 102 -6.56 -15.03 1.34
CA PHE A 102 -5.92 -14.38 0.19
C PHE A 102 -5.57 -15.36 -0.92
N ALA A 103 -5.10 -16.56 -0.56
CA ALA A 103 -4.70 -17.59 -1.52
C ALA A 103 -5.89 -18.24 -2.27
N GLU A 104 -7.13 -17.95 -1.88
CA GLU A 104 -8.32 -18.44 -2.56
C GLU A 104 -8.66 -17.64 -3.83
N TYR A 105 -8.02 -16.47 -4.02
CA TYR A 105 -8.33 -15.53 -5.10
C TYR A 105 -7.17 -15.34 -6.08
N ALA A 106 -7.52 -15.16 -7.35
CA ALA A 106 -6.65 -14.75 -8.43
C ALA A 106 -6.77 -13.23 -8.70
N PRO A 107 -5.85 -12.62 -9.48
CA PRO A 107 -5.96 -11.21 -9.82
C PRO A 107 -7.27 -10.80 -10.51
N ASP A 108 -7.92 -11.73 -11.22
CA ASP A 108 -9.13 -11.47 -11.98
C ASP A 108 -10.42 -11.53 -11.13
N ASP A 109 -10.40 -12.11 -9.94
CA ASP A 109 -11.56 -12.24 -9.04
C ASP A 109 -11.35 -11.63 -7.63
N ALA A 110 -10.12 -11.26 -7.27
CA ALA A 110 -9.82 -10.61 -6.00
C ALA A 110 -10.47 -9.22 -5.88
N LYS A 111 -11.20 -8.99 -4.79
CA LYS A 111 -11.75 -7.67 -4.41
C LYS A 111 -10.71 -6.83 -3.69
N VAL A 112 -9.80 -6.24 -4.46
CA VAL A 112 -8.71 -5.43 -3.90
C VAL A 112 -9.26 -4.14 -3.27
N VAL A 113 -9.06 -4.00 -1.97
CA VAL A 113 -9.46 -2.80 -1.21
C VAL A 113 -8.32 -1.82 -0.99
N GLY A 114 -7.08 -2.27 -1.15
CA GLY A 114 -5.91 -1.39 -1.15
C GLY A 114 -4.66 -2.04 -1.73
N ILE A 115 -3.81 -1.21 -2.32
CA ILE A 115 -2.51 -1.60 -2.88
C ILE A 115 -1.47 -0.52 -2.57
N ALA A 116 -0.26 -0.92 -2.16
CA ALA A 116 0.87 -0.01 -2.04
C ALA A 116 2.05 -0.47 -2.87
N ILE A 117 2.72 0.49 -3.50
CA ILE A 117 3.77 0.26 -4.48
C ILE A 117 4.93 1.21 -4.21
N ARG A 118 6.15 0.67 -4.24
CA ARG A 118 7.39 1.45 -4.37
C ARG A 118 8.14 0.98 -5.62
N ALA A 119 8.34 1.88 -6.57
CA ALA A 119 9.10 1.61 -7.80
C ALA A 119 9.64 2.94 -8.37
N GLU A 120 10.35 2.89 -9.50
CA GLU A 120 10.71 4.11 -10.25
C GLU A 120 9.48 4.98 -10.50
N LYS A 121 9.64 6.31 -10.37
CA LYS A 121 8.53 7.28 -10.47
C LYS A 121 7.61 7.05 -11.67
N LYS A 122 8.19 6.92 -12.87
CA LYS A 122 7.42 6.72 -14.12
C LYS A 122 6.68 5.40 -14.14
N ILE A 123 7.19 4.36 -13.47
CA ILE A 123 6.53 3.06 -13.34
C ILE A 123 5.33 3.21 -12.42
N VAL A 124 5.49 3.83 -11.25
CA VAL A 124 4.40 4.09 -10.31
C VAL A 124 3.27 4.88 -10.99
N ASP A 125 3.60 5.97 -11.67
CA ASP A 125 2.59 6.81 -12.36
C ASP A 125 1.80 6.04 -13.42
N LYS A 126 2.46 5.13 -14.15
CA LYS A 126 1.79 4.25 -15.13
C LYS A 126 0.90 3.22 -14.45
N ILE A 127 1.34 2.65 -13.33
CA ILE A 127 0.55 1.66 -12.58
C ILE A 127 -0.70 2.34 -12.01
N THR A 128 -0.54 3.46 -11.31
CA THR A 128 -1.63 4.16 -10.60
C THR A 128 -2.50 5.04 -11.50
N LYS A 129 -2.35 4.97 -12.84
CA LYS A 129 -3.14 5.76 -13.78
C LYS A 129 -4.64 5.52 -13.58
N GLY A 130 -5.39 6.62 -13.40
CA GLY A 130 -6.84 6.61 -13.16
C GLY A 130 -7.23 6.86 -11.71
N ALA A 131 -6.33 6.60 -10.74
CA ALA A 131 -6.56 6.96 -9.35
C ALA A 131 -6.42 8.48 -9.14
N THR A 132 -7.12 8.99 -8.13
CA THR A 132 -7.15 10.42 -7.77
C THR A 132 -6.54 10.64 -6.39
N MET A 133 -6.13 11.87 -6.08
CA MET A 133 -5.67 12.20 -4.72
C MET A 133 -6.77 11.92 -3.70
N HIS A 134 -6.42 11.23 -2.61
CA HIS A 134 -7.36 10.95 -1.53
C HIS A 134 -7.79 12.25 -0.84
N GLN A 135 -9.06 12.37 -0.49
CA GLN A 135 -9.64 13.51 0.24
C GLN A 135 -9.76 13.23 1.74
#